data_AF-A0A6G0QLY0-F1
#
_entry.id   AF-A0A6G0QLY0-F1
#
_cell.length_a   1.000
_cell.length_b   1.000
_cell.length_c   1.000
_cell.angle_alpha   90.00
_cell.angle_beta   90.00
_cell.angle_gamma   90.00
#
_symmetry.space_group_name_H-M   'P 1'
#
loop_
_entity.id
_entity.type
_entity.pdbx_description
1 polymer ?
#
loop_
_entity_poly.entity_id
_entity_poly.type
_entity_poly.pdbx_seq_one_letter_code
_entity_poly.pdbx_strand_id
1 'polypeptide(L)'
;MSSPDHGSRDLAMEALISPRVRVEDVVVAQRQTRTFESSLARSLQTESEQKVEQVAKKAEVVQQLTLEQLNRFQQQQETLAAKTTEYLQQQYENQVELNTKQAALSAQLEEQQKALVQQYQLLREAAETVGHQGRQIEDSKEEVLSPRGQSRWGWFARSTGQGGRERDGDEPMVGGDASENRNEPTITVATGSNMPVPPVYRGSTKREKMAFMDS
;
A
#
# COMPACT_ATOMS: atom_id res chain seq x y z
N MET A 1 -77.49 84.55 87.53
CA MET A 1 -78.70 84.96 86.79
C MET A 1 -78.28 85.90 85.66
N SER A 2 -78.91 85.74 84.50
CA SER A 2 -79.04 86.68 83.37
C SER A 2 -77.92 86.81 82.31
N SER A 3 -78.28 86.37 81.10
CA SER A 3 -77.86 86.80 79.75
C SER A 3 -78.27 88.27 79.44
N PRO A 4 -78.08 88.81 78.20
CA PRO A 4 -76.90 88.88 77.31
C PRO A 4 -76.65 90.31 76.71
N ASP A 5 -75.64 90.38 75.83
CA ASP A 5 -75.55 91.15 74.57
C ASP A 5 -74.63 92.39 74.36
N HIS A 6 -73.72 92.17 73.39
CA HIS A 6 -73.30 93.00 72.25
C HIS A 6 -72.09 93.95 72.30
N GLY A 7 -71.26 93.82 71.24
CA GLY A 7 -70.32 94.82 70.70
C GLY A 7 -68.85 94.38 70.76
N SER A 8 -68.34 93.51 69.89
CA SER A 8 -67.85 93.76 68.51
C SER A 8 -66.55 94.59 68.41
N ARG A 9 -65.66 94.13 67.52
CA ARG A 9 -64.32 94.62 67.10
C ARG A 9 -63.15 94.00 67.87
N ASP A 10 -62.07 93.52 67.26
CA ASP A 10 -61.68 93.37 65.87
C ASP A 10 -60.34 92.60 65.84
N LEU A 11 -60.10 91.87 64.75
CA LEU A 11 -58.80 91.48 64.20
C LEU A 11 -57.97 90.38 64.90
N ALA A 12 -58.28 89.15 64.49
CA ALA A 12 -57.31 88.07 64.40
C ALA A 12 -56.15 88.46 63.44
N MET A 13 -54.91 88.34 63.93
CA MET A 13 -53.71 88.30 63.08
C MET A 13 -52.99 86.98 63.36
N GLU A 14 -53.58 85.88 62.90
CA GLU A 14 -52.82 84.69 62.55
C GLU A 14 -51.98 85.01 61.31
N ALA A 15 -50.69 85.26 61.51
CA ALA A 15 -49.72 85.25 60.43
C ALA A 15 -49.38 83.80 60.07
N LEU A 16 -50.34 83.08 59.48
CA LEU A 16 -50.07 81.88 58.70
C LEU A 16 -49.55 82.35 57.32
N ILE A 17 -48.24 82.47 57.22
CA ILE A 17 -47.53 82.71 55.96
C ILE A 17 -47.71 81.45 55.09
N SER A 18 -48.78 81.43 54.29
CA SER A 18 -48.87 80.58 53.10
C SER A 18 -48.01 81.20 52.01
N PRO A 19 -47.04 80.47 51.41
CA PRO A 19 -46.32 81.02 50.27
C PRO A 19 -47.23 80.97 49.04
N ARG A 20 -47.62 82.15 48.56
CA ARG A 20 -48.19 82.35 47.22
C ARG A 20 -47.14 81.96 46.18
N VAL A 21 -47.22 80.74 45.67
CA VAL A 21 -46.48 80.32 44.47
C VAL A 21 -47.16 80.95 43.25
N ARG A 22 -46.42 81.74 42.45
CA ARG A 22 -46.92 82.32 41.20
C ARG A 22 -47.03 81.23 40.13
N VAL A 23 -48.11 81.25 39.36
CA VAL A 23 -48.40 80.24 38.33
C VAL A 23 -47.34 80.26 37.22
N GLU A 24 -46.74 81.41 36.90
CA GLU A 24 -45.64 81.48 35.93
C GLU A 24 -44.36 80.73 36.38
N ASP A 25 -44.00 80.78 37.67
CA ASP A 25 -42.81 80.09 38.19
C ASP A 25 -42.98 78.56 38.16
N VAL A 26 -44.21 78.07 38.35
CA VAL A 26 -44.56 76.65 38.20
C VAL A 26 -44.44 76.21 36.75
N VAL A 27 -44.91 77.03 35.80
CA VAL A 27 -44.87 76.71 34.36
C VAL A 27 -43.44 76.73 33.82
N VAL A 28 -42.59 77.66 34.27
CA VAL A 28 -41.17 77.72 33.89
C VAL A 28 -40.39 76.54 34.47
N ALA A 29 -40.57 76.23 35.76
CA ALA A 29 -39.97 75.04 36.38
C ALA A 29 -40.43 73.75 35.70
N GLN A 30 -41.72 73.62 35.37
CA GLN A 30 -42.28 72.46 34.68
C GLN A 30 -41.75 72.30 33.25
N ARG A 31 -41.51 73.40 32.52
CA ARG A 31 -40.86 73.33 31.20
C ARG A 31 -39.41 72.88 31.31
N GLN A 32 -38.68 73.39 32.29
CA GLN A 32 -37.28 73.00 32.53
C GLN A 32 -37.15 71.53 32.94
N THR A 33 -37.99 71.04 33.86
CA THR A 33 -38.00 69.62 34.24
C THR A 33 -38.36 68.74 33.06
N ARG A 34 -39.36 69.12 32.25
CA ARG A 34 -39.75 68.37 31.05
C ARG A 34 -38.65 68.33 29.99
N THR A 35 -37.86 69.41 29.85
CA THR A 35 -36.69 69.39 28.95
C THR A 35 -35.56 68.52 29.48
N PHE A 36 -35.29 68.55 30.79
CA PHE A 36 -34.29 67.70 31.43
C PHE A 36 -34.68 66.22 31.33
N GLU A 37 -35.93 65.88 31.65
CA GLU A 37 -36.49 64.53 31.50
C GLU A 37 -36.42 64.06 30.05
N SER A 38 -36.72 64.93 29.07
CA SER A 38 -36.59 64.57 27.65
C SER A 38 -35.14 64.31 27.22
N SER A 39 -34.18 65.05 27.78
CA SER A 39 -32.75 64.85 27.52
C SER A 39 -32.22 63.58 28.18
N LEU A 40 -32.70 63.29 29.40
CA LEU A 40 -32.41 62.05 30.14
C LEU A 40 -32.99 60.85 29.40
N ALA A 41 -34.23 60.93 28.92
CA ALA A 41 -34.87 59.87 28.13
C ALA A 41 -34.11 59.60 26.83
N ARG A 42 -33.68 60.65 26.11
CA ARG A 42 -32.83 60.48 24.91
C ARG A 42 -31.47 59.86 25.25
N SER A 43 -30.82 60.29 26.33
CA SER A 43 -29.54 59.71 26.76
C SER A 43 -29.69 58.22 27.08
N LEU A 44 -30.71 57.84 27.85
CA LEU A 44 -31.00 56.44 28.17
C LEU A 44 -31.31 55.61 26.91
N GLN A 45 -31.98 56.22 25.93
CA GLN A 45 -32.27 55.57 24.65
C GLN A 45 -31.01 55.40 23.80
N THR A 46 -30.11 56.40 23.75
CA THR A 46 -28.83 56.24 23.04
C THR A 46 -27.92 55.21 23.71
N GLU A 47 -27.94 55.12 25.04
CA GLU A 47 -27.18 54.11 25.78
C GLU A 47 -27.76 52.70 25.56
N SER A 48 -29.08 52.56 25.46
CA SER A 48 -29.72 51.27 25.16
C SER A 48 -29.45 50.82 23.72
N GLU A 49 -29.49 51.74 22.75
CA GLU A 49 -29.12 51.47 21.36
C GLU A 49 -27.66 51.02 21.23
N GLN A 50 -26.72 51.67 21.93
CA GLN A 50 -25.33 51.23 21.98
C GLN A 50 -25.16 49.85 22.61
N LYS A 51 -25.92 49.52 23.66
CA LYS A 51 -25.91 48.19 24.27
C LYS A 51 -26.44 47.13 23.32
N VAL A 52 -27.52 47.41 22.60
CA VAL A 52 -28.08 46.52 21.57
C VAL A 52 -27.06 46.31 20.44
N GLU A 53 -26.40 47.37 19.97
CA GLU A 53 -25.39 47.28 18.92
C GLU A 53 -24.16 46.47 19.38
N GLN A 54 -23.72 46.63 20.63
CA GLN A 54 -22.66 45.78 21.20
C GLN A 54 -23.07 44.31 21.28
N VAL A 55 -24.31 44.03 21.69
CA VAL A 55 -24.82 42.65 21.74
C VAL A 55 -24.94 42.08 20.34
N ALA A 56 -25.38 42.86 19.35
CA ALA A 56 -25.45 42.44 17.95
C ALA A 56 -24.06 42.10 17.39
N LYS A 57 -23.05 42.96 17.62
CA LYS A 57 -21.66 42.68 17.21
C LYS A 57 -21.09 41.43 17.89
N LYS A 58 -21.35 41.25 19.19
CA LYS A 58 -20.93 40.04 19.91
C LYS A 58 -21.64 38.79 19.36
N ALA A 59 -22.93 38.89 19.06
CA ALA A 59 -23.69 37.80 18.47
C ALA A 59 -23.17 37.44 17.07
N GLU A 60 -22.81 38.43 16.26
CA GLU A 60 -22.22 38.22 14.93
C GLU A 60 -20.88 37.49 15.02
N VAL A 61 -19.98 37.91 15.92
CA VAL A 61 -18.69 37.24 16.14
C VAL A 61 -18.89 35.79 16.57
N VAL A 62 -19.86 35.53 17.47
CA VAL A 62 -20.19 34.17 17.89
C VAL A 62 -20.73 33.36 16.71
N GLN A 63 -21.62 33.93 15.89
CA GLN A 63 -22.14 33.25 14.70
C GLN A 63 -21.02 32.91 13.71
N GLN A 64 -20.11 33.84 13.42
CA GLN A 64 -18.95 33.58 12.56
C GLN A 64 -18.09 32.44 13.11
N LEU A 65 -17.77 32.46 14.41
CA LEU A 65 -17.03 31.40 15.07
C LEU A 65 -17.74 30.04 14.95
N THR A 66 -19.06 30.01 15.14
CA THR A 66 -19.84 28.76 15.03
C THR A 66 -19.84 28.19 13.60
N LEU A 67 -19.92 29.05 12.58
CA LEU A 67 -19.83 28.63 11.19
C LEU A 67 -18.44 28.09 10.86
N GLU A 68 -17.38 28.76 11.33
CA GLU A 68 -16.02 28.28 11.15
C GLU A 68 -15.78 26.92 11.83
N GLN A 69 -16.29 26.74 13.06
CA GLN A 69 -16.19 25.46 13.78
C GLN A 69 -16.92 24.34 13.03
N LEU A 70 -18.13 24.62 12.53
CA LEU A 70 -18.90 23.65 11.75
C LEU A 70 -18.16 23.26 10.46
N ASN A 71 -17.57 24.24 9.76
CA ASN A 71 -16.80 24.00 8.54
C ASN A 71 -15.56 23.14 8.83
N ARG A 72 -14.80 23.44 9.90
CA ARG A 72 -13.66 22.60 10.31
C ARG A 72 -14.08 21.17 10.62
N PHE A 73 -15.21 20.99 11.30
CA PHE A 73 -15.73 19.66 11.60
C PHE A 73 -16.12 18.91 10.32
N GLN A 74 -16.78 19.58 9.38
CA GLN A 74 -17.12 19.00 8.08
C GLN A 74 -15.86 18.58 7.31
N GLN A 75 -14.85 19.45 7.23
CA GLN A 75 -13.57 19.12 6.58
C GLN A 75 -12.88 17.92 7.23
N GLN A 76 -12.94 17.81 8.56
CA GLN A 76 -12.42 16.65 9.28
C GLN A 76 -13.19 15.38 8.91
N GLN A 77 -14.53 15.43 8.82
CA GLN A 77 -15.34 14.30 8.38
C GLN A 77 -15.02 13.89 6.95
N GLU A 78 -14.90 14.84 6.02
CA GLU A 78 -14.54 14.58 4.62
C GLU A 78 -13.15 13.98 4.50
N THR A 79 -12.17 14.50 5.26
CA THR A 79 -10.80 13.96 5.29
C THR A 79 -10.79 12.53 5.83
N LEU A 80 -11.53 12.26 6.90
CA LEU A 80 -11.64 10.92 7.48
C LEU A 80 -12.34 9.96 6.52
N ALA A 81 -13.43 10.40 5.87
CA ALA A 81 -14.12 9.62 4.86
C ALA A 81 -13.19 9.28 3.69
N ALA A 82 -12.45 10.26 3.15
CA ALA A 82 -11.50 10.07 2.07
C ALA A 82 -10.41 9.05 2.44
N LYS A 83 -9.79 9.20 3.62
CA LYS A 83 -8.79 8.24 4.12
C LYS A 83 -9.36 6.84 4.31
N THR A 84 -10.62 6.74 4.78
CA THR A 84 -11.29 5.45 4.96
C THR A 84 -11.56 4.79 3.61
N THR A 85 -12.00 5.54 2.60
CA THR A 85 -12.21 5.02 1.25
C THR A 85 -10.91 4.61 0.58
N GLU A 86 -9.85 5.42 0.70
CA GLU A 86 -8.52 5.09 0.17
C GLU A 86 -7.97 3.82 0.81
N TYR A 87 -8.08 3.68 2.14
CA TYR A 87 -7.63 2.48 2.83
C TYR A 87 -8.39 1.23 2.38
N LEU A 88 -9.72 1.31 2.28
CA LEU A 88 -10.54 0.18 1.83
C LEU A 88 -10.24 -0.18 0.37
N GLN A 89 -10.01 0.82 -0.49
CA GLN A 89 -9.61 0.61 -1.87
C GLN A 89 -8.25 -0.07 -1.97
N GLN A 90 -7.25 0.42 -1.25
CA GLN A 90 -5.93 -0.21 -1.17
C GLN A 90 -6.04 -1.66 -0.71
N GLN A 91 -6.92 -1.95 0.26
CA GLN A 91 -7.07 -3.31 0.74
C GLN A 91 -7.68 -4.25 -0.30
N TYR A 92 -8.64 -3.75 -1.09
CA TYR A 92 -9.18 -4.49 -2.22
C TYR A 92 -8.10 -4.74 -3.29
N GLU A 93 -7.36 -3.70 -3.68
CA GLU A 93 -6.28 -3.80 -4.67
C GLU A 93 -5.20 -4.80 -4.23
N ASN A 94 -4.77 -4.75 -2.97
CA ASN A 94 -3.83 -5.71 -2.38
C ASN A 94 -4.34 -7.16 -2.48
N GLN A 95 -5.64 -7.37 -2.22
CA GLN A 95 -6.23 -8.71 -2.31
C GLN A 95 -6.29 -9.22 -3.75
N VAL A 96 -6.65 -8.35 -4.69
CA VAL A 96 -6.63 -8.66 -6.12
C VAL A 96 -5.22 -8.99 -6.57
N GLU A 97 -4.23 -8.16 -6.22
CA GLU A 97 -2.82 -8.42 -6.54
C GLU A 97 -2.30 -9.73 -5.96
N LEU A 98 -2.66 -10.06 -4.72
CA LEU A 98 -2.24 -11.31 -4.11
C LEU A 98 -2.84 -12.50 -4.85
N ASN A 99 -4.12 -12.42 -5.21
CA ASN A 99 -4.81 -13.47 -5.95
C ASN A 99 -4.25 -13.63 -7.37
N THR A 100 -3.95 -12.54 -8.08
CA THR A 100 -3.33 -12.60 -9.40
C THR A 100 -1.93 -13.20 -9.34
N LYS A 101 -1.12 -12.85 -8.32
CA LYS A 101 0.19 -13.48 -8.07
C LYS A 101 0.06 -14.99 -7.81
N GLN A 102 -0.95 -15.41 -7.04
CA GLN A 102 -1.22 -16.83 -6.82
C GLN A 102 -1.62 -17.56 -8.10
N ALA A 103 -2.52 -16.97 -8.90
CA ALA A 103 -2.95 -17.54 -10.17
C ALA A 103 -1.80 -17.64 -11.19
N ALA A 104 -0.92 -16.63 -11.23
CA ALA A 104 0.26 -16.66 -12.08
C ALA A 104 1.24 -17.76 -11.64
N LEU A 105 1.45 -17.93 -10.33
CA LEU A 105 2.32 -18.98 -9.79
C LEU A 105 1.75 -20.38 -10.08
N SER A 106 0.44 -20.58 -9.90
CA SER A 106 -0.19 -21.86 -10.23
C SER A 106 -0.10 -22.16 -11.73
N ALA A 107 -0.32 -21.17 -12.60
CA ALA A 107 -0.18 -21.33 -14.05
C ALA A 107 1.26 -21.71 -14.43
N GLN A 108 2.26 -21.07 -13.81
CA GLN A 108 3.66 -21.40 -14.03
C GLN A 108 3.99 -22.84 -13.56
N LEU A 109 3.48 -23.26 -12.39
CA LEU A 109 3.66 -24.63 -11.92
C LEU A 109 3.02 -25.65 -12.85
N GLU A 110 1.82 -25.38 -13.36
CA GLU A 110 1.17 -26.24 -14.34
C GLU A 110 1.95 -26.33 -15.64
N GLU A 111 2.54 -25.23 -16.11
CA GLU A 111 3.37 -25.22 -17.30
C GLU A 111 4.65 -26.04 -17.11
N GLN A 112 5.32 -25.88 -15.97
CA GLN A 112 6.47 -26.70 -15.59
C GLN A 112 6.10 -28.19 -15.51
N GLN A 113 4.95 -28.51 -14.91
CA GLN A 113 4.44 -29.88 -14.85
C GLN A 113 4.18 -30.45 -16.24
N LYS A 114 3.54 -29.69 -17.13
CA LYS A 114 3.26 -30.10 -18.52
C LYS A 114 4.57 -30.35 -19.28
N ALA A 115 5.55 -29.46 -19.16
CA ALA A 115 6.85 -29.63 -19.81
C ALA A 115 7.56 -30.90 -19.32
N LEU A 116 7.54 -31.17 -18.02
CA LEU A 116 8.15 -32.37 -17.45
C LEU A 116 7.46 -33.66 -17.93
N VAL A 117 6.12 -33.66 -17.99
CA VAL A 117 5.36 -34.80 -18.51
C VAL A 117 5.68 -35.05 -19.98
N GLN A 118 5.77 -33.99 -20.79
CA GLN A 118 6.17 -34.10 -22.21
C GLN A 118 7.58 -34.67 -22.35
N GLN A 119 8.53 -34.22 -21.53
CA GLN A 119 9.88 -34.78 -21.52
C GLN A 119 9.86 -36.28 -21.18
N TYR A 120 9.12 -36.68 -20.14
CA TYR A 120 9.01 -38.09 -19.78
C TYR A 120 8.41 -38.94 -20.91
N GLN A 121 7.41 -38.40 -21.62
CA GLN A 121 6.78 -39.08 -22.74
C GLN A 121 7.74 -39.25 -23.92
N LEU A 122 8.52 -38.23 -24.26
CA LEU A 122 9.59 -38.33 -25.27
C LEU A 122 10.66 -39.35 -24.87
N LEU A 123 11.10 -39.35 -23.61
CA LEU A 123 12.06 -40.35 -23.13
C LEU A 123 11.48 -41.77 -23.20
N ARG A 124 10.19 -41.93 -22.92
CA ARG A 124 9.51 -43.23 -23.02
C ARG A 124 9.44 -43.70 -24.47
N GLU A 125 9.08 -42.84 -25.41
CA GLU A 125 9.08 -43.17 -26.85
C GLU A 125 10.49 -43.53 -27.34
N ALA A 126 11.50 -42.74 -26.95
CA ALA A 126 12.89 -43.06 -27.25
C ALA A 126 13.30 -44.42 -26.66
N ALA A 127 12.94 -44.71 -25.40
CA ALA A 127 13.21 -45.99 -24.76
C ALA A 127 12.51 -47.15 -25.48
N GLU A 128 11.27 -46.96 -25.93
CA GLU A 128 10.55 -47.96 -26.72
C GLU A 128 11.25 -48.21 -28.06
N THR A 129 11.63 -47.18 -28.82
CA THR A 129 12.36 -47.35 -30.09
C THR A 129 13.71 -48.04 -29.91
N VAL A 130 14.48 -47.66 -28.88
CA VAL A 130 15.75 -48.32 -28.54
C VAL A 130 15.52 -49.77 -28.11
N GLY A 131 14.45 -50.05 -27.37
CA GLY A 131 14.07 -51.42 -27.01
C GLY A 131 13.71 -52.28 -28.23
N HIS A 132 13.04 -51.71 -29.24
CA HIS A 132 12.77 -52.39 -30.52
C HIS A 132 14.07 -52.65 -31.30
N GLN A 133 14.95 -51.66 -31.39
CA GLN A 133 16.26 -51.83 -32.03
C GLN A 133 17.09 -52.89 -31.31
N GLY A 134 17.09 -52.92 -29.98
CA GLY A 134 17.75 -53.94 -29.18
C GLY A 134 17.27 -55.36 -29.51
N ARG A 135 15.94 -55.55 -29.61
CA ARG A 135 15.35 -56.83 -30.04
C ARG A 135 15.76 -57.21 -31.46
N GLN A 136 15.70 -56.26 -32.41
CA GLN A 136 16.14 -56.52 -33.78
C GLN A 136 17.62 -56.92 -33.87
N ILE A 137 18.48 -56.31 -33.05
CA ILE A 137 19.90 -56.69 -32.95
C ILE A 137 20.04 -58.08 -32.35
N GLU A 138 19.24 -58.41 -31.33
CA GLU A 138 19.24 -59.74 -30.71
C GLU A 138 18.78 -60.83 -31.69
N ASP A 139 17.68 -60.62 -32.41
CA ASP A 139 17.21 -61.50 -33.49
C ASP A 139 18.26 -61.65 -34.60
N SER A 140 18.87 -60.54 -35.02
CA SER A 140 19.95 -60.55 -36.03
C SER A 140 21.18 -61.32 -35.52
N LYS A 141 21.52 -61.17 -34.24
CA LYS A 141 22.61 -61.90 -33.59
C LYS A 141 22.30 -63.39 -33.51
N GLU A 142 21.08 -63.78 -33.18
CA GLU A 142 20.65 -65.18 -33.22
C GLU A 142 20.73 -65.77 -34.64
N GLU A 143 20.35 -65.00 -35.67
CA GLU A 143 20.54 -65.42 -37.06
C GLU A 143 22.02 -65.61 -37.42
N VAL A 144 22.90 -64.69 -36.99
CA VAL A 144 24.36 -64.80 -37.19
C VAL A 144 24.95 -66.02 -36.45
N LEU A 145 24.43 -66.34 -35.27
CA LEU A 145 24.87 -67.49 -34.46
C LEU A 145 24.23 -68.82 -34.88
N SER A 146 23.15 -68.80 -35.67
CA SER A 146 22.51 -70.00 -36.22
C SER A 146 23.48 -70.80 -37.11
N PRO A 147 23.40 -72.15 -37.18
CA PRO A 147 24.31 -72.96 -38.00
C PRO A 147 24.42 -72.51 -39.47
N ARG A 148 23.32 -72.01 -40.04
CA ARG A 148 23.28 -71.45 -41.39
C ARG A 148 23.94 -70.06 -41.47
N GLY A 149 23.75 -69.21 -40.47
CA GLY A 149 24.38 -67.90 -40.39
C GLY A 149 25.86 -67.95 -40.06
N GLN A 150 26.28 -68.84 -39.17
CA GLN A 150 27.67 -69.10 -38.84
C GLN A 150 28.46 -69.63 -40.03
N SER A 151 27.80 -70.37 -40.93
CA SER A 151 28.37 -70.78 -42.22
C SER A 151 28.47 -69.62 -43.23
N ARG A 152 27.62 -68.59 -43.14
CA ARG A 152 27.64 -67.40 -44.00
C ARG A 152 28.63 -66.33 -43.50
N TRP A 153 28.70 -66.15 -42.18
CA TRP A 153 29.48 -65.12 -41.50
C TRP A 153 30.83 -65.62 -40.94
N GLY A 154 30.96 -66.93 -40.68
CA GLY A 154 32.21 -67.53 -40.19
C GLY A 154 33.37 -67.48 -41.19
N TRP A 155 33.09 -67.31 -42.49
CA TRP A 155 34.13 -67.04 -43.49
C TRP A 155 34.80 -65.68 -43.27
N PHE A 156 34.05 -64.69 -42.78
CA PHE A 156 34.59 -63.36 -42.45
C PHE A 156 35.33 -63.33 -41.11
N ALA A 157 34.99 -64.22 -40.15
CA ALA A 157 35.71 -64.34 -38.89
C ALA A 157 37.01 -65.17 -39.00
N ARG A 158 37.11 -66.06 -40.00
CA ARG A 158 38.29 -66.92 -40.21
C ARG A 158 39.48 -66.17 -40.82
N SER A 159 39.26 -65.06 -41.53
CA SER A 159 40.32 -64.31 -42.22
C SER A 159 41.22 -63.48 -41.28
N THR A 160 40.79 -63.18 -40.05
CA THR A 160 41.60 -62.41 -39.09
C THR A 160 42.37 -63.26 -38.08
N GLY A 161 42.08 -64.56 -37.98
CA GLY A 161 42.71 -65.47 -37.01
C GLY A 161 43.75 -66.44 -37.59
N GLN A 162 44.02 -66.40 -38.89
CA GLN A 162 44.84 -67.41 -39.58
C GLN A 162 45.96 -66.78 -40.45
N GLY A 163 46.62 -65.75 -39.93
CA GLY A 163 47.75 -65.08 -40.59
C GLY A 163 48.97 -64.86 -39.70
N GLY A 164 49.10 -65.59 -38.59
CA GLY A 164 50.17 -65.37 -37.61
C GLY A 164 50.72 -66.66 -37.03
N ARG A 165 51.62 -67.32 -37.77
CA ARG A 165 52.56 -68.28 -37.19
C ARG A 165 53.94 -68.09 -37.84
N GLU A 166 54.91 -67.86 -36.95
CA GLU A 166 56.36 -68.04 -37.09
C GLU A 166 57.18 -66.92 -37.75
N ARG A 167 57.84 -66.07 -36.94
CA ARG A 167 59.23 -66.33 -36.46
C ARG A 167 59.71 -65.25 -35.49
N ASP A 168 60.26 -65.70 -34.37
CA ASP A 168 61.11 -64.91 -33.47
C ASP A 168 62.37 -64.39 -34.19
N GLY A 169 62.82 -63.20 -33.80
CA GLY A 169 64.09 -62.61 -34.21
C GLY A 169 64.22 -61.17 -33.73
N ASP A 170 64.86 -61.00 -32.58
CA ASP A 170 65.29 -59.70 -32.02
C ASP A 170 66.19 -58.92 -33.02
N GLU A 171 65.91 -57.63 -33.23
CA GLU A 171 66.75 -56.51 -32.75
C GLU A 171 66.26 -55.14 -33.28
N PRO A 172 66.56 -54.03 -32.57
CA PRO A 172 65.86 -52.77 -32.68
C PRO A 172 66.60 -51.74 -33.52
N MET A 173 65.94 -51.02 -34.43
CA MET A 173 66.43 -49.72 -34.91
C MET A 173 65.30 -48.81 -35.43
N VAL A 174 65.13 -47.71 -34.68
CA VAL A 174 65.07 -46.32 -35.14
C VAL A 174 64.30 -45.98 -36.43
N GLY A 175 63.19 -45.25 -36.22
CA GLY A 175 62.98 -43.95 -36.87
C GLY A 175 62.30 -43.95 -38.24
N GLY A 176 61.15 -43.28 -38.31
CA GLY A 176 60.60 -42.78 -39.58
C GLY A 176 59.10 -42.93 -39.70
N ASP A 177 58.39 -41.86 -39.35
CA ASP A 177 57.10 -41.40 -39.88
C ASP A 177 56.05 -42.44 -40.33
N ALA A 178 55.02 -42.57 -39.49
CA ALA A 178 53.66 -42.90 -39.93
C ALA A 178 52.68 -42.21 -38.96
N SER A 179 52.09 -41.10 -39.39
CA SER A 179 50.72 -41.06 -39.90
C SER A 179 49.67 -41.08 -38.77
N GLU A 180 49.15 -39.86 -38.55
CA GLU A 180 47.77 -39.53 -38.20
C GLU A 180 46.79 -40.72 -38.14
N ASN A 181 46.36 -41.08 -36.92
CA ASN A 181 44.98 -41.46 -36.56
C ASN A 181 44.94 -42.24 -35.25
N ARG A 182 45.29 -41.57 -34.14
CA ARG A 182 44.84 -41.98 -32.81
C ARG A 182 43.98 -40.87 -32.24
N ASN A 183 42.72 -40.84 -32.66
CA ASN A 183 41.68 -40.14 -31.90
C ASN A 183 41.37 -40.97 -30.65
N GLU A 184 42.26 -40.88 -29.66
CA GLU A 184 41.91 -41.20 -28.27
C GLU A 184 41.00 -40.08 -27.78
N PRO A 185 39.77 -40.36 -27.30
CA PRO A 185 39.00 -39.32 -26.64
C PRO A 185 39.70 -39.05 -25.31
N THR A 186 40.49 -37.98 -25.29
CA THR A 186 40.99 -37.39 -24.06
C THR A 186 39.76 -36.93 -23.27
N ILE A 187 39.34 -37.72 -22.28
CA ILE A 187 38.30 -37.34 -21.34
C ILE A 187 38.93 -36.31 -20.40
N THR A 188 38.81 -35.03 -20.78
CA THR A 188 39.08 -33.93 -19.88
C THR A 188 37.97 -33.94 -18.82
N VAL A 189 38.23 -34.57 -17.67
CA VAL A 189 37.36 -34.43 -16.49
C VAL A 189 37.50 -32.98 -16.02
N ALA A 190 36.61 -32.12 -16.51
CA ALA A 190 36.43 -30.79 -15.96
C ALA A 190 35.91 -30.98 -14.53
N THR A 191 36.79 -30.76 -13.55
CA THR A 191 36.42 -30.57 -12.15
C THR A 191 35.29 -29.55 -12.09
N GLY A 192 34.21 -29.94 -11.40
CA GLY A 192 32.88 -29.33 -11.53
C GLY A 192 32.79 -27.88 -11.06
N SER A 193 33.25 -26.95 -11.90
CA SER A 193 33.15 -25.51 -11.69
C SER A 193 31.92 -24.89 -12.36
N ASN A 194 31.06 -25.69 -13.00
CA ASN A 194 29.91 -25.18 -13.77
C ASN A 194 28.56 -25.81 -13.37
N MET A 195 28.45 -26.32 -12.14
CA MET A 195 27.15 -26.64 -11.56
C MET A 195 26.58 -25.36 -10.93
N PRO A 196 25.33 -24.94 -11.24
CA PRO A 196 24.72 -23.82 -10.55
C PRO A 196 24.57 -24.20 -9.06
N VAL A 197 25.40 -23.59 -8.22
CA VAL A 197 25.30 -23.71 -6.77
C VAL A 197 23.99 -23.03 -6.37
N PRO A 198 23.08 -23.71 -5.65
CA PRO A 198 21.85 -23.08 -5.19
C PRO A 198 22.20 -21.86 -4.32
N PRO A 199 21.49 -20.73 -4.45
CA PRO A 199 21.82 -19.52 -3.71
C PRO A 199 21.78 -19.81 -2.21
N VAL A 200 22.95 -19.81 -1.57
CA VAL A 200 23.06 -19.89 -0.11
C VAL A 200 22.68 -18.50 0.42
N TYR A 201 21.52 -18.41 1.05
CA TYR A 201 21.10 -17.20 1.76
C TYR A 201 22.07 -16.92 2.91
N ARG A 202 23.11 -16.13 2.64
CA ARG A 202 23.87 -15.46 3.69
C ARG A 202 23.02 -14.27 4.12
N GLY A 203 22.36 -14.41 5.27
CA GLY A 203 21.54 -13.34 5.85
C GLY A 203 22.26 -11.99 5.84
N SER A 204 21.45 -10.93 5.70
CA SER A 204 21.81 -9.51 5.61
C SER A 204 23.24 -9.20 6.09
N THR A 205 24.10 -8.81 5.15
CA THR A 205 25.40 -8.25 5.53
C THR A 205 25.18 -6.90 6.21
N LYS A 206 26.04 -6.52 7.17
CA LYS A 206 25.92 -5.25 7.93
C LYS A 206 25.71 -4.02 7.03
N ARG A 207 26.14 -4.06 5.76
CA ARG A 207 25.90 -3.00 4.77
C ARG A 207 24.43 -2.84 4.36
N GLU A 208 23.71 -3.94 4.14
CA GLU A 208 22.28 -3.89 3.76
C GLU A 208 21.41 -3.43 4.93
N LYS A 209 21.80 -3.76 6.17
CA LYS A 209 21.07 -3.31 7.37
C LYS A 209 21.16 -1.80 7.60
N MET A 210 22.26 -1.15 7.22
CA MET A 210 22.39 0.31 7.31
C MET A 210 21.55 1.02 6.25
N ALA A 211 21.51 0.51 5.01
CA ALA A 211 20.70 1.09 3.94
C ALA A 211 19.18 1.08 4.26
N PHE A 212 18.70 0.09 5.01
CA PHE A 212 17.31 0.04 5.49
C PHE A 212 17.00 1.01 6.63
N MET A 213 18.00 1.49 7.38
CA MET A 213 17.79 2.43 8.49
C MET A 213 17.90 3.91 8.06
N ASP A 214 18.50 4.16 6.89
CA ASP A 214 18.68 5.51 6.33
C ASP A 214 17.56 5.90 5.33
N SER A 215 16.50 5.09 5.18
CA SER A 215 15.30 5.39 4.36
C SER A 215 14.10 5.83 5.20
#